data_AF-A0A165NRJ3-F1
#
_entry.id   AF-A0A165NRJ3-F1
#
_cell.length_a   1.000
_cell.length_b   1.000
_cell.length_c   1.000
_cell.angle_alpha   90.00
_cell.angle_beta   90.00
_cell.angle_gamma   90.00
#
_symmetry.space_group_name_H-M   'P 1'
#
loop_
_entity.id
_entity.type
_entity.pdbx_description
1 polymer ?
#
loop_
_entity_poly.entity_id
_entity_poly.type
_entity_poly.pdbx_seq_one_letter_code
_entity_poly.pdbx_strand_id
1 'polypeptide(L)'
;MMRGTLAQLGNTFDSLHETSERVAGLGPVVDSATQIQALRRQMRAQDKRQEARIGDVKHLVRDVLKDQIAEHMRVQIAEQIKEELASQVRAQVAAQLAERLPTSLEQQTEESKRQLAEVRCSLVNSEARRANAVLRANNIEEPLAHVLRSKDGLASDLFPKDLKALFAYDGVAAKKLVEDYGLPVSDQREKNLNRFMSHIGIPFHLIPVPVQDSANALGVTLG
;
A
#
# COMPACT_ATOMS: atom_id res chain seq x y z
N MET A 1 2.71 -3.98 -83.12
CA MET A 1 1.24 -3.82 -82.95
C MET A 1 0.72 -2.38 -83.04
N MET A 2 1.53 -1.34 -83.28
CA MET A 2 1.04 0.06 -83.39
C MET A 2 0.75 0.58 -84.81
N ARG A 3 1.14 -0.17 -85.87
CA ARG A 3 0.83 0.20 -87.26
C ARG A 3 -0.64 -0.06 -87.63
N GLY A 4 -1.25 -1.09 -87.05
CA GLY A 4 -2.66 -1.42 -87.27
C GLY A 4 -3.60 -0.37 -86.68
N THR A 5 -3.30 0.15 -85.48
CA THR A 5 -4.11 1.18 -84.81
C THR A 5 -4.03 2.53 -85.52
N LEU A 6 -2.89 2.90 -86.11
CA LEU A 6 -2.74 4.12 -86.90
C LEU A 6 -3.44 4.03 -88.26
N ALA A 7 -3.38 2.87 -88.94
CA ALA A 7 -4.14 2.65 -90.17
C ALA A 7 -5.66 2.63 -89.91
N GLN A 8 -6.07 2.08 -88.77
CA GLN A 8 -7.46 2.08 -88.32
C GLN A 8 -7.94 3.49 -87.95
N LEU A 9 -7.09 4.31 -87.33
CA LEU A 9 -7.36 5.72 -87.07
C LEU A 9 -7.44 6.54 -88.37
N GLY A 10 -6.56 6.31 -89.34
CA GLY A 10 -6.62 6.93 -90.67
C GLY A 10 -7.93 6.62 -91.38
N ASN A 11 -8.32 5.35 -91.41
CA ASN A 11 -9.61 4.92 -91.99
C ASN A 11 -10.81 5.53 -91.23
N THR A 12 -10.74 5.70 -89.91
CA THR A 12 -11.81 6.39 -89.17
C THR A 12 -11.86 7.87 -89.48
N PHE A 13 -10.72 8.54 -89.66
CA PHE A 13 -10.66 9.96 -90.03
C PHE A 13 -11.15 10.21 -91.45
N ASP A 14 -10.79 9.35 -92.40
CA ASP A 14 -11.28 9.45 -93.78
C ASP A 14 -12.79 9.17 -93.85
N SER A 15 -13.29 8.20 -93.06
CA SER A 15 -14.74 7.97 -92.95
C SER A 15 -15.48 9.12 -92.26
N LEU A 16 -14.84 9.81 -91.31
CA LEU A 16 -15.37 11.01 -90.66
C LEU A 16 -15.36 12.22 -91.61
N HIS A 17 -14.35 12.33 -92.47
CA HIS A 17 -14.24 13.39 -93.45
C HIS A 17 -15.29 13.22 -94.55
N GLU A 18 -15.47 12.00 -95.06
CA GLU A 18 -16.48 11.69 -96.08
C GLU A 18 -17.92 11.82 -95.52
N THR A 19 -18.13 11.46 -94.25
CA THR A 19 -19.41 11.70 -93.58
C THR A 19 -19.63 13.18 -93.25
N SER A 20 -18.58 13.93 -92.93
CA SER A 20 -18.66 15.38 -92.71
C SER A 20 -18.96 16.17 -93.98
N GLU A 21 -18.41 15.78 -95.14
CA GLU A 21 -18.75 16.39 -96.44
C GLU A 21 -20.18 16.06 -96.87
N ARG A 22 -20.64 14.82 -96.69
CA ARG A 22 -22.03 14.44 -96.97
C ARG A 22 -23.04 15.11 -96.03
N VAL A 23 -22.64 15.43 -94.81
CA VAL A 23 -23.47 16.15 -93.82
C VAL A 23 -23.47 17.67 -94.06
N ALA A 24 -22.42 18.24 -94.68
CA ALA A 24 -22.38 19.66 -95.05
C ALA A 24 -23.35 20.04 -96.19
N GLY A 25 -23.74 19.08 -97.04
CA GLY A 25 -24.64 19.29 -98.18
C GLY A 25 -26.14 19.09 -97.91
N LEU A 26 -26.51 18.57 -96.74
CA LEU A 26 -27.91 18.29 -96.36
C LEU A 26 -28.24 18.97 -95.04
N GLY A 27 -28.74 20.20 -95.11
CA GLY A 27 -29.61 20.67 -94.04
C GLY A 27 -30.90 19.85 -94.04
N PRO A 28 -31.29 19.31 -92.88
CA PRO A 28 -32.46 19.89 -92.25
C PRO A 28 -32.19 20.16 -90.76
N VAL A 29 -32.32 21.42 -90.38
CA VAL A 29 -32.41 21.91 -88.98
C VAL A 29 -33.57 21.24 -88.20
N VAL A 30 -34.42 20.46 -88.88
CA VAL A 30 -35.59 19.77 -88.33
C VAL A 30 -35.21 18.42 -87.68
N ASP A 31 -34.21 17.69 -88.17
CA ASP A 31 -33.78 16.39 -87.61
C ASP A 31 -32.83 16.54 -86.41
N SER A 32 -32.02 17.60 -86.39
CA SER A 32 -31.21 17.93 -85.21
C SER A 32 -32.09 18.39 -84.04
N ALA A 33 -33.18 19.10 -84.31
CA ALA A 33 -34.12 19.54 -83.27
C ALA A 33 -34.84 18.37 -82.59
N THR A 34 -35.24 17.33 -83.33
CA THR A 34 -35.87 16.13 -82.78
C THR A 34 -34.87 15.28 -81.98
N GLN A 35 -33.63 15.14 -82.47
CA GLN A 35 -32.55 14.48 -81.74
C GLN A 35 -32.20 15.21 -80.43
N ILE A 36 -32.14 16.56 -80.45
CA ILE A 36 -31.91 17.37 -79.25
C ILE A 36 -33.06 17.19 -78.24
N GLN A 37 -34.32 17.09 -78.69
CA GLN A 37 -35.44 16.80 -77.81
C GLN A 37 -35.38 15.39 -77.21
N ALA A 38 -35.00 14.38 -78.00
CA ALA A 38 -34.81 13.02 -77.53
C ALA A 38 -33.68 12.93 -76.47
N LEU A 39 -32.55 13.59 -76.73
CA LEU A 39 -31.43 13.66 -75.81
C LEU A 39 -31.80 14.37 -74.50
N ARG A 40 -32.56 15.48 -74.57
CA ARG A 40 -33.08 16.18 -73.37
C ARG A 40 -34.03 15.31 -72.56
N ARG A 41 -34.90 14.52 -73.21
CA ARG A 41 -35.76 13.55 -72.51
C ARG A 41 -34.94 12.46 -71.84
N GLN A 42 -33.91 11.95 -72.52
CA GLN A 42 -33.01 10.93 -71.98
C GLN A 42 -32.20 11.46 -70.80
N MET A 43 -31.62 12.67 -70.90
CA MET A 43 -30.93 13.33 -69.80
C MET A 43 -31.84 13.51 -68.59
N ARG A 44 -33.06 14.04 -68.77
CA ARG A 44 -34.01 14.20 -67.66
C ARG A 44 -34.39 12.87 -67.00
N ALA A 45 -34.55 11.82 -67.80
CA ALA A 45 -34.82 10.48 -67.27
C ALA A 45 -33.60 9.92 -66.50
N GLN A 46 -32.39 10.23 -66.94
CA GLN A 46 -31.15 9.85 -66.27
C GLN A 46 -30.90 10.65 -64.99
N ASP A 47 -31.12 11.97 -65.01
CA ASP A 47 -31.06 12.84 -63.84
C ASP A 47 -32.04 12.37 -62.77
N LYS A 48 -33.29 12.07 -63.15
CA LYS A 48 -34.29 11.54 -62.22
C LYS A 48 -33.86 10.21 -61.58
N ARG A 49 -33.15 9.35 -62.33
CA ARG A 49 -32.60 8.09 -61.80
C ARG A 49 -31.39 8.33 -60.91
N GLN A 50 -30.54 9.30 -61.23
CA GLN A 50 -29.40 9.68 -60.39
C GLN A 50 -29.86 10.33 -59.09
N GLU A 51 -30.85 11.21 -59.12
CA GLU A 51 -31.45 11.83 -57.94
C GLU A 51 -32.00 10.78 -56.98
N ALA A 52 -32.71 9.77 -57.51
CA ALA A 52 -33.21 8.64 -56.72
C ALA A 52 -32.07 7.85 -56.07
N ARG A 53 -31.02 7.51 -56.84
CA ARG A 53 -29.84 6.80 -56.31
C ARG A 53 -29.11 7.61 -55.26
N ILE A 54 -28.96 8.92 -55.45
CA ILE A 54 -28.34 9.81 -54.48
C ILE A 54 -29.19 9.87 -53.21
N GLY A 55 -30.52 9.89 -53.34
CA GLY A 55 -31.46 9.76 -52.23
C GLY A 55 -31.24 8.48 -51.42
N ASP A 56 -31.17 7.33 -52.10
CA ASP A 56 -30.94 6.03 -51.48
C ASP A 56 -29.59 5.96 -50.76
N VAL A 57 -28.52 6.44 -51.40
CA VAL A 57 -27.18 6.52 -50.79
C VAL A 57 -27.19 7.44 -49.57
N LYS A 58 -27.91 8.57 -49.64
CA LYS A 58 -28.02 9.52 -48.53
C LYS A 58 -28.75 8.89 -47.34
N HIS A 59 -29.78 8.07 -47.58
CA HIS A 59 -30.47 7.32 -46.54
C HIS A 59 -29.56 6.25 -45.92
N LEU A 60 -28.86 5.47 -46.76
CA LEU A 60 -27.93 4.44 -46.31
C LEU A 60 -26.82 5.02 -45.42
N VAL A 61 -26.21 6.12 -45.86
CA VAL A 61 -25.14 6.80 -45.11
C VAL A 61 -25.67 7.45 -43.84
N ARG A 62 -26.85 8.09 -43.89
CA ARG A 62 -27.35 8.86 -42.74
C ARG A 62 -27.90 7.97 -41.65
N ASP A 63 -28.68 6.95 -42.00
CA ASP A 63 -29.46 6.24 -41.00
C ASP A 63 -28.79 4.91 -40.67
N VAL A 64 -28.52 4.08 -41.67
CA VAL A 64 -27.92 2.75 -41.45
C VAL A 64 -26.49 2.87 -40.91
N LEU A 65 -25.66 3.71 -41.52
CA LEU A 65 -24.27 3.84 -41.10
C LEU A 65 -24.14 4.51 -39.73
N LYS A 66 -24.96 5.53 -39.43
CA LYS A 66 -24.92 6.17 -38.11
C LYS A 66 -25.37 5.22 -37.01
N ASP A 67 -26.43 4.45 -37.24
CA ASP A 67 -26.93 3.51 -36.24
C ASP A 67 -25.92 2.38 -36.01
N GLN A 68 -25.31 1.85 -37.07
CA GLN A 68 -24.24 0.83 -36.95
C GLN A 68 -23.00 1.36 -36.22
N ILE A 69 -22.57 2.58 -36.54
CA ILE A 69 -21.42 3.22 -35.87
C ILE A 69 -21.75 3.48 -34.40
N ALA A 70 -22.94 4.02 -34.11
CA ALA A 70 -23.35 4.31 -32.74
C ALA A 70 -23.41 3.03 -31.89
N GLU A 71 -23.94 1.93 -32.45
CA GLU A 71 -24.05 0.68 -31.72
C GLU A 71 -22.68 0.03 -31.49
N HIS A 72 -21.83 -0.02 -32.52
CA HIS A 72 -20.49 -0.57 -32.38
C HIS A 72 -19.62 0.28 -31.43
N MET A 73 -19.68 1.61 -31.53
CA MET A 73 -18.94 2.49 -30.64
C MET A 73 -19.44 2.40 -29.20
N ARG A 74 -20.74 2.25 -28.96
CA ARG A 74 -21.28 2.06 -27.60
C ARG A 74 -20.70 0.81 -26.94
N VAL A 75 -20.65 -0.31 -27.66
CA VAL A 75 -20.10 -1.56 -27.14
C VAL A 75 -18.62 -1.40 -26.84
N GLN A 76 -17.84 -0.85 -27.78
CA GLN A 76 -16.40 -0.63 -27.58
C GLN A 76 -16.09 0.32 -26.43
N ILE A 77 -16.82 1.43 -26.33
CA ILE A 77 -16.66 2.40 -25.24
C ILE A 77 -17.02 1.75 -23.90
N ALA A 78 -18.11 0.97 -23.83
CA ALA A 78 -18.50 0.30 -22.60
C ALA A 78 -17.44 -0.71 -22.14
N GLU A 79 -16.86 -1.48 -23.06
CA GLU A 79 -15.76 -2.41 -22.75
C GLU A 79 -14.50 -1.68 -22.29
N GLN A 80 -14.08 -0.63 -23.01
CA GLN A 80 -12.91 0.17 -22.64
C GLN A 80 -13.09 0.84 -21.28
N ILE A 81 -14.24 1.46 -21.01
CA ILE A 81 -14.54 2.06 -19.70
C ILE A 81 -14.47 1.01 -18.61
N LYS A 82 -15.06 -0.18 -18.83
CA LYS A 82 -15.06 -1.25 -17.83
C LYS A 82 -13.65 -1.71 -17.50
N GLU A 83 -12.80 -1.85 -18.50
CA GLU A 83 -11.42 -2.31 -18.36
C GLU A 83 -10.55 -1.25 -17.66
N GLU A 84 -10.68 0.01 -18.09
CA GLU A 84 -9.95 1.14 -17.52
C GLU A 84 -10.38 1.38 -16.06
N LEU A 85 -11.68 1.35 -15.77
CA LEU A 85 -12.22 1.48 -14.43
C LEU A 85 -11.75 0.33 -13.54
N ALA A 86 -11.73 -0.92 -14.03
CA ALA A 86 -11.22 -2.05 -13.26
C ALA A 86 -9.74 -1.86 -12.90
N SER A 87 -8.93 -1.30 -13.80
CA SER A 87 -7.52 -1.01 -13.52
C SER A 87 -7.37 0.09 -12.45
N GLN A 88 -8.14 1.18 -12.58
CA GLN A 88 -8.10 2.31 -11.66
C GLN A 88 -8.58 1.92 -10.27
N VAL A 89 -9.70 1.19 -10.19
CA VAL A 89 -10.24 0.69 -8.91
C VAL A 89 -9.23 -0.23 -8.23
N ARG A 90 -8.60 -1.17 -8.95
CA ARG A 90 -7.56 -2.03 -8.35
C ARG A 90 -6.39 -1.23 -7.80
N ALA A 91 -5.88 -0.27 -8.56
CA ALA A 91 -4.76 0.56 -8.13
C ALA A 91 -5.13 1.43 -6.91
N GLN A 92 -6.31 2.05 -6.93
CA GLN A 92 -6.77 2.93 -5.86
C GLN A 92 -7.10 2.14 -4.60
N VAL A 93 -7.73 0.96 -4.72
CA VAL A 93 -7.96 0.05 -3.61
C VAL A 93 -6.64 -0.46 -3.04
N ALA A 94 -5.67 -0.83 -3.87
CA ALA A 94 -4.35 -1.25 -3.39
C ALA A 94 -3.62 -0.13 -2.63
N ALA A 95 -3.67 1.11 -3.12
CA ALA A 95 -3.08 2.26 -2.45
C ALA A 95 -3.78 2.58 -1.12
N GLN A 96 -5.12 2.58 -1.10
CA GLN A 96 -5.89 2.79 0.12
C GLN A 96 -5.69 1.67 1.12
N LEU A 97 -5.58 0.40 0.67
CA LEU A 97 -5.26 -0.73 1.52
C LEU A 97 -3.85 -0.61 2.09
N ALA A 98 -2.85 -0.17 1.31
CA ALA A 98 -1.50 0.05 1.81
C ALA A 98 -1.41 1.19 2.85
N GLU A 99 -2.24 2.23 2.70
CA GLU A 99 -2.31 3.34 3.64
C GLU A 99 -3.12 3.00 4.91
N ARG A 100 -4.18 2.19 4.78
CA ARG A 100 -5.13 1.89 5.85
C ARG A 100 -4.85 0.60 6.59
N LEU A 101 -4.17 -0.39 5.99
CA LEU A 101 -3.75 -1.61 6.69
C LEU A 101 -2.48 -1.27 7.48
N PRO A 102 -2.59 -1.12 8.81
CA PRO A 102 -1.46 -0.75 9.63
C PRO A 102 -0.64 -2.01 9.88
N THR A 103 0.60 -2.01 9.36
CA THR A 103 1.63 -3.05 9.55
C THR A 103 1.26 -4.42 8.99
N SER A 104 2.23 -5.14 8.42
CA SER A 104 1.96 -6.49 7.93
C SER A 104 1.46 -7.38 9.09
N LEU A 105 0.63 -8.38 8.81
CA LEU A 105 0.22 -9.36 9.83
C LEU A 105 1.44 -9.96 10.56
N GLU A 106 2.58 -10.07 9.88
CA GLU A 106 3.86 -10.49 10.47
C GLU A 106 4.34 -9.51 11.54
N GLN A 107 4.33 -8.20 11.26
CA GLN A 107 4.69 -7.17 12.24
C GLN A 107 3.74 -7.18 13.44
N GLN A 108 2.43 -7.34 13.22
CA GLN A 108 1.46 -7.48 14.32
C GLN A 108 1.69 -8.74 15.15
N THR A 109 2.11 -9.83 14.50
CA THR A 109 2.44 -11.09 15.17
C THR A 109 3.72 -10.97 15.99
N GLU A 110 4.74 -10.29 15.47
CA GLU A 110 5.98 -9.99 16.20
C GLU A 110 5.73 -9.09 17.40
N GLU A 111 4.95 -8.03 17.23
CA GLU A 111 4.56 -7.12 18.30
C GLU A 111 3.79 -7.88 19.40
N SER A 112 2.82 -8.72 19.01
CA SER A 112 2.06 -9.55 19.96
C SER A 112 2.95 -10.55 20.68
N LYS A 113 3.93 -11.16 20.00
CA LYS A 113 4.92 -12.06 20.63
C LYS A 113 5.77 -11.32 21.66
N ARG A 114 6.19 -10.08 21.37
CA ARG A 114 6.95 -9.24 22.32
C ARG A 114 6.10 -8.91 23.54
N GLN A 115 4.85 -8.49 23.35
CA GLN A 115 3.92 -8.19 24.44
C GLN A 115 3.65 -9.43 25.31
N LEU A 116 3.44 -10.61 24.70
CA LEU A 116 3.27 -11.85 25.44
C LEU A 116 4.53 -12.24 26.24
N ALA A 117 5.72 -12.00 25.69
CA ALA A 117 6.97 -12.22 26.42
C ALA A 117 7.07 -11.30 27.63
N GLU A 118 6.72 -10.02 27.48
CA GLU A 118 6.68 -9.06 28.59
C GLU A 118 5.68 -9.46 29.68
N VAL A 119 4.46 -9.85 29.29
CA VAL A 119 3.42 -10.31 30.22
C VAL A 119 3.87 -11.57 30.96
N ARG A 120 4.49 -12.52 30.26
CA ARG A 120 5.05 -13.74 30.89
C ARG A 120 6.14 -13.40 31.90
N CYS A 121 7.07 -12.51 31.55
CA CYS A 121 8.10 -12.05 32.49
C CYS A 121 7.46 -11.36 33.71
N SER A 122 6.44 -10.52 33.50
CA SER A 122 5.71 -9.85 34.59
C SER A 122 4.97 -10.84 35.49
N LEU A 123 4.38 -11.89 34.92
CA LEU A 123 3.71 -12.95 35.67
C LEU A 123 4.69 -13.74 36.52
N VAL A 124 5.80 -14.20 35.95
CA VAL A 124 6.86 -14.90 36.69
C VAL A 124 7.41 -14.00 37.80
N ASN A 125 7.66 -12.73 37.52
CA ASN A 125 8.10 -11.76 38.53
C ASN A 125 7.07 -11.56 39.64
N SER A 126 5.79 -11.55 39.31
CA SER A 126 4.70 -11.41 40.29
C SER A 126 4.58 -12.66 41.16
N GLU A 127 4.77 -13.86 40.59
CA GLU A 127 4.81 -15.12 41.34
C GLU A 127 6.04 -15.18 42.26
N ALA A 128 7.22 -14.82 41.75
CA ALA A 128 8.44 -14.74 42.54
C ALA A 128 8.30 -13.75 43.70
N ARG A 129 7.73 -12.55 43.45
CA ARG A 129 7.44 -11.57 44.51
C ARG A 129 6.47 -12.11 45.55
N ARG A 130 5.43 -12.85 45.12
CA ARG A 130 4.47 -13.46 46.03
C ARG A 130 5.13 -14.53 46.91
N ALA A 131 6.00 -15.36 46.34
CA ALA A 131 6.77 -16.35 47.10
C ALA A 131 7.70 -15.67 48.11
N ASN A 132 8.46 -14.66 47.68
CA ASN A 132 9.36 -13.89 48.53
C ASN A 132 8.63 -13.09 49.62
N ALA A 133 7.39 -12.67 49.40
CA ALA A 133 6.59 -11.96 50.39
C ALA A 133 6.23 -12.81 51.63
N VAL A 134 6.25 -14.15 51.49
CA VAL A 134 6.03 -15.07 52.61
C VAL A 134 7.25 -15.10 53.54
N LEU A 135 8.44 -14.76 53.02
CA LEU A 135 9.68 -14.76 53.80
C LEU A 135 9.62 -13.71 54.91
N ARG A 136 9.97 -14.14 56.12
CA ARG A 136 10.05 -13.31 57.32
C ARG A 136 11.47 -13.32 57.86
N ALA A 137 11.76 -12.41 58.80
CA ALA A 137 13.04 -12.34 59.51
C ALA A 137 13.45 -13.63 60.25
N ASN A 138 12.53 -14.60 60.42
CA ASN A 138 12.83 -15.88 61.04
C ASN A 138 13.28 -16.96 60.04
N ASN A 139 13.04 -16.77 58.74
CA ASN A 139 13.31 -17.75 57.67
C ASN A 139 14.29 -17.16 56.64
N ILE A 140 15.45 -16.69 57.12
CA ILE A 140 16.46 -15.98 56.30
C ILE A 140 17.26 -16.95 55.40
N GLU A 141 17.24 -18.25 55.71
CA GLU A 141 17.96 -19.30 54.99
C GLU A 141 17.10 -20.00 53.91
N GLU A 142 15.84 -19.60 53.77
CA GLU A 142 14.95 -20.13 52.72
C GLU A 142 15.31 -19.49 51.36
N PRO A 143 15.32 -20.27 50.25
CA PRO A 143 15.75 -19.79 48.96
C PRO A 143 14.83 -18.71 48.40
N LEU A 144 15.45 -17.66 47.88
CA LEU A 144 14.75 -16.57 47.21
C LEU A 144 14.29 -17.01 45.82
N ALA A 145 13.01 -16.78 45.52
CA ALA A 145 12.50 -16.95 44.17
C ALA A 145 13.09 -15.86 43.25
N HIS A 146 13.66 -16.31 42.13
CA HIS A 146 14.37 -15.43 41.20
C HIS A 146 13.43 -14.47 40.50
N VAL A 147 13.77 -13.18 40.53
CA VAL A 147 13.06 -12.13 39.76
C VAL A 147 13.86 -11.87 38.49
N LEU A 148 13.20 -11.94 37.33
CA LEU A 148 13.78 -11.69 36.02
C LEU A 148 13.98 -10.18 35.79
N ARG A 149 15.08 -9.82 35.13
CA ARG A 149 15.38 -8.43 34.78
C ARG A 149 14.39 -7.92 33.72
N SER A 150 13.89 -6.70 33.89
CA SER A 150 12.94 -6.08 32.95
C SER A 150 13.52 -5.80 31.55
N LYS A 151 14.84 -5.74 31.38
CA LYS A 151 15.49 -5.43 30.10
C LYS A 151 15.66 -6.64 29.19
N ASP A 152 16.05 -7.79 29.77
CA ASP A 152 16.47 -8.96 29.00
C ASP A 152 15.64 -10.22 29.31
N GLY A 153 14.79 -10.20 30.34
CA GLY A 153 14.01 -11.37 30.78
C GLY A 153 14.87 -12.49 31.39
N LEU A 154 16.16 -12.24 31.62
CA LEU A 154 17.10 -13.18 32.22
C LEU A 154 17.24 -12.96 33.73
N ALA A 155 17.64 -14.02 34.44
CA ALA A 155 18.05 -13.92 35.84
C ALA A 155 19.42 -13.23 35.93
N SER A 156 19.59 -12.33 36.90
CA SER A 156 20.88 -11.70 37.16
C SER A 156 21.86 -12.70 37.79
N ASP A 157 23.10 -12.75 37.30
CA ASP A 157 24.18 -13.53 37.90
C ASP A 157 24.52 -13.06 39.33
N LEU A 158 24.15 -11.82 39.67
CA LEU A 158 24.36 -11.22 40.98
C LEU A 158 23.21 -11.50 41.96
N PHE A 159 22.18 -12.24 41.53
CA PHE A 159 21.03 -12.55 42.39
C PHE A 159 21.45 -13.45 43.56
N PRO A 160 21.15 -13.06 44.81
CA PRO A 160 21.51 -13.86 45.98
C PRO A 160 20.62 -15.11 46.07
N LYS A 161 21.21 -16.22 46.53
CA LYS A 161 20.47 -17.49 46.74
C LYS A 161 19.43 -17.37 47.86
N ASP A 162 19.83 -16.74 48.97
CA ASP A 162 18.99 -16.57 50.17
C ASP A 162 19.18 -15.17 50.77
N LEU A 163 18.30 -14.77 51.70
CA LEU A 163 18.41 -13.47 52.38
C LEU A 163 19.72 -13.31 53.17
N LYS A 164 20.27 -14.42 53.67
CA LYS A 164 21.58 -14.45 54.33
C LYS A 164 22.70 -14.01 53.40
N ALA A 165 22.68 -14.48 52.15
CA ALA A 165 23.65 -14.10 51.13
C ALA A 165 23.46 -12.63 50.73
N LEU A 166 22.21 -12.16 50.61
CA LEU A 166 21.91 -10.74 50.34
C LEU A 166 22.47 -9.83 51.44
N PHE A 167 22.32 -10.20 52.72
CA PHE A 167 22.85 -9.44 53.85
C PHE A 167 24.37 -9.56 54.03
N ALA A 168 25.03 -10.49 53.32
CA ALA A 168 26.48 -10.59 53.29
C ALA A 168 27.12 -9.70 52.20
N TYR A 169 26.33 -9.11 51.29
CA TYR A 169 26.85 -8.25 50.23
C TYR A 169 27.48 -6.98 50.80
N ASP A 170 28.62 -6.58 50.25
CA ASP A 170 29.27 -5.32 50.57
C ASP A 170 28.55 -4.14 49.90
N GLY A 171 28.94 -2.91 50.25
CA GLY A 171 28.31 -1.71 49.69
C GLY A 171 28.43 -1.63 48.17
N VAL A 172 29.50 -2.18 47.59
CA VAL A 172 29.76 -2.19 46.14
C VAL A 172 28.88 -3.22 45.43
N ALA A 173 28.80 -4.46 45.91
CA ALA A 173 27.92 -5.48 45.35
C ALA A 173 26.45 -5.09 45.48
N ALA A 174 26.04 -4.49 46.60
CA ALA A 174 24.68 -3.98 46.78
C ALA A 174 24.33 -2.86 45.78
N LYS A 175 25.27 -1.94 45.50
CA LYS A 175 25.10 -0.90 44.46
C LYS A 175 24.94 -1.52 43.06
N LYS A 176 25.83 -2.46 42.71
CA LYS A 176 25.78 -3.16 41.41
C LYS A 176 24.50 -3.97 41.21
N LEU A 177 24.02 -4.62 42.27
CA LEU A 177 22.75 -5.36 42.24
C LEU A 177 21.57 -4.43 41.97
N VAL A 178 21.47 -3.30 42.67
CA VAL A 178 20.39 -2.32 42.47
C VAL A 178 20.45 -1.72 41.06
N GLU A 179 21.65 -1.42 40.57
CA GLU A 179 21.88 -0.91 39.21
C GLU A 179 21.48 -1.91 38.12
N ASP A 180 21.79 -3.20 38.32
CA ASP A 180 21.47 -4.27 37.37
C ASP A 180 19.96 -4.46 37.18
N TYR A 181 19.17 -4.20 38.22
CA TYR A 181 17.70 -4.20 38.17
C TYR A 181 17.12 -2.82 37.78
N GLY A 182 17.95 -1.83 37.44
CA GLY A 182 17.52 -0.49 37.03
C GLY A 182 16.87 0.33 38.15
N LEU A 183 17.14 -0.02 39.41
CA LEU A 183 16.64 0.68 40.58
C LEU A 183 17.52 1.90 40.90
N PRO A 184 16.99 2.95 41.54
CA PRO A 184 17.79 4.11 41.92
C PRO A 184 18.86 3.71 42.94
N VAL A 185 20.10 4.09 42.70
CA VAL A 185 21.24 3.81 43.58
C VAL A 185 21.33 4.84 44.72
N SER A 186 21.88 4.45 45.85
CA SER A 186 22.19 5.33 46.99
C SER A 186 23.56 5.01 47.57
N ASP A 187 24.14 5.94 48.31
CA ASP A 187 25.46 5.72 48.93
C ASP A 187 25.40 4.84 50.17
N GLN A 188 24.25 4.77 50.82
CA GLN A 188 24.02 3.89 51.97
C GLN A 188 23.64 2.49 51.49
N ARG A 189 24.41 1.49 51.95
CA ARG A 189 24.21 0.07 51.66
C ARG A 189 22.82 -0.39 52.07
N GLU A 190 22.37 -0.02 53.26
CA GLU A 190 21.08 -0.41 53.83
C GLU A 190 19.94 0.11 52.96
N LYS A 191 20.06 1.32 52.40
CA LYS A 191 19.06 1.88 51.47
C LYS A 191 19.01 1.09 50.16
N ASN A 192 20.16 0.67 49.63
CA ASN A 192 20.21 -0.16 48.43
C ASN A 192 19.58 -1.53 48.66
N LEU A 193 19.94 -2.20 49.77
CA LEU A 193 19.38 -3.49 50.14
C LEU A 193 17.87 -3.38 50.39
N ASN A 194 17.40 -2.36 51.10
CA ASN A 194 15.98 -2.12 51.36
C ASN A 194 15.18 -1.88 50.06
N ARG A 195 15.75 -1.15 49.10
CA ARG A 195 15.14 -0.96 47.78
C ARG A 195 15.06 -2.27 47.00
N PHE A 196 16.14 -3.05 47.01
CA PHE A 196 16.15 -4.36 46.37
C PHE A 196 15.15 -5.31 47.01
N MET A 197 15.12 -5.41 48.35
CA MET A 197 14.14 -6.19 49.12
C MET A 197 12.70 -5.82 48.79
N SER A 198 12.41 -4.51 48.71
CA SER A 198 11.09 -4.02 48.30
C SER A 198 10.74 -4.42 46.86
N HIS A 199 11.72 -4.38 45.96
CA HIS A 199 11.54 -4.76 44.55
C HIS A 199 11.27 -6.26 44.36
N ILE A 200 11.89 -7.11 45.17
CA ILE A 200 11.67 -8.56 45.15
C ILE A 200 10.47 -9.01 46.02
N GLY A 201 9.75 -8.08 46.65
CA GLY A 201 8.48 -8.34 47.35
C GLY A 201 8.60 -8.64 48.84
N ILE A 202 9.76 -8.44 49.45
CA ILE A 202 9.97 -8.73 50.87
C ILE A 202 9.39 -7.59 51.73
N PRO A 203 8.54 -7.88 52.72
CA PRO A 203 7.72 -6.88 53.40
C PRO A 203 8.46 -6.12 54.52
N PHE A 204 9.67 -6.52 54.89
CA PHE A 204 10.42 -5.93 55.99
C PHE A 204 11.73 -5.28 55.49
N HIS A 205 12.19 -4.28 56.24
CA HIS A 205 13.37 -3.48 55.92
C HIS A 205 14.41 -3.58 57.02
N LEU A 206 15.68 -3.44 56.63
CA LEU A 206 16.79 -3.26 57.55
C LEU A 206 16.68 -1.86 58.18
N ILE A 207 16.68 -1.81 59.50
CA ILE A 207 16.75 -0.56 60.24
C ILE A 207 18.24 -0.17 60.29
N PRO A 208 18.63 1.00 59.73
CA PRO A 208 19.99 1.48 59.89
C PRO A 208 20.22 1.77 61.37
N VAL A 209 21.16 1.06 61.99
CA VAL A 209 21.61 1.37 63.34
C VAL A 209 22.35 2.70 63.27
N PRO A 210 21.89 3.76 63.96
CA PRO A 210 22.65 4.99 64.03
C PRO A 210 23.98 4.67 64.72
N VAL A 211 25.09 4.97 64.04
CA VAL A 211 26.40 4.98 64.67
C VAL A 211 26.30 6.05 65.76
N GLN A 212 26.22 5.63 67.02
CA GLN A 212 26.36 6.56 68.14
C GLN A 212 27.80 7.06 68.06
N ASP A 213 27.97 8.33 67.69
CA ASP A 213 29.22 9.05 67.89
C ASP A 213 29.49 9.11 69.40
N SER A 214 30.14 8.07 69.93
CA SER A 214 30.75 8.09 71.25
C SER A 214 32.00 8.97 71.20
N ALA A 215 31.80 10.28 71.04
CA ALA A 215 32.83 11.31 71.09
C ALA A 215 32.27 12.59 71.73
N ASN A 216 31.71 12.47 72.93
CA ASN A 216 31.49 13.62 73.81
C ASN A 216 31.36 13.16 75.27
N ALA A 217 32.44 12.60 75.82
CA ALA A 217 32.53 12.26 77.24
C ALA A 217 33.98 12.27 77.74
N LEU A 218 34.67 13.40 77.60
CA LEU A 218 35.76 13.87 78.47
C LEU A 218 35.64 15.41 78.48
N GLY A 219 34.89 16.04 79.38
CA GLY A 219 35.17 16.06 80.81
C GLY A 219 36.39 16.95 81.06
N VAL A 220 36.26 18.27 80.88
CA VAL A 220 36.33 19.28 81.97
C VAL A 220 36.93 18.71 83.27
N THR A 221 38.21 18.97 83.51
CA THR A 221 38.88 19.03 84.83
C THR A 221 40.06 20.01 84.67
N LEU A 222 39.92 21.27 85.11
CA LEU A 222 40.46 21.84 86.37
C LEU A 222 42.00 21.88 86.45
N GLY A 223 42.57 23.09 86.51
CA GLY A 223 43.98 23.38 86.79
C GLY A 223 44.44 24.67 86.15
#